data_AF-A0A967IBS4-F1
#
_entry.id   AF-A0A967IBS4-F1
#
_cell.length_a   1.000
_cell.length_b   1.000
_cell.length_c   1.000
_cell.angle_alpha   90.00
_cell.angle_beta   90.00
_cell.angle_gamma   90.00
#
_symmetry.space_group_name_H-M   'P 1'
#
loop_
_entity.id
_entity.type
_entity.pdbx_description
1 polymer ?
#
loop_
_entity_poly.entity_id
_entity_poly.type
_entity_poly.pdbx_seq_one_letter_code
_entity_poly.pdbx_strand_id
1 'polypeptide(L)'
;PAYKNVLAVHGWGDLQGELNAMSKQGKWQEMGELITDEMLNTFGIMGEPKDVVPEIKKRYGDFVDRTSGGFTFVDEEKRIEMVAELRAA
;
A
#
# COMPACT_ATOMS: atom_id res chain seq x y z
N PRO A 1 -10.02 11.18 -12.86
CA PRO A 1 -10.56 10.22 -13.85
C PRO A 1 -9.86 8.85 -13.82
N ALA A 2 -8.53 8.78 -13.95
CA ALA A 2 -7.80 7.52 -14.07
C ALA A 2 -8.10 6.51 -12.93
N TYR A 3 -8.19 7.00 -11.68
CA TYR A 3 -8.46 6.15 -10.51
C TYR A 3 -9.94 5.85 -10.25
N LYS A 4 -10.88 6.45 -10.99
CA LYS A 4 -12.32 6.27 -10.73
C LYS A 4 -12.73 4.81 -10.89
N ASN A 5 -12.26 4.16 -11.95
CA ASN A 5 -12.62 2.78 -12.24
C ASN A 5 -12.02 1.82 -11.21
N VAL A 6 -10.78 2.05 -10.77
CA VAL A 6 -10.14 1.25 -9.70
C VAL A 6 -10.94 1.36 -8.41
N LEU A 7 -11.32 2.58 -8.01
CA LEU A 7 -12.13 2.81 -6.82
C LEU A 7 -13.54 2.21 -6.96
N ALA A 8 -14.15 2.28 -8.15
CA ALA A 8 -15.48 1.74 -8.41
C ALA A 8 -15.55 0.21 -8.26
N VAL A 9 -14.48 -0.53 -8.56
CA VAL A 9 -14.41 -1.99 -8.32
C VAL A 9 -14.65 -2.33 -6.85
N HIS A 10 -14.26 -1.42 -5.94
CA HIS A 10 -14.42 -1.56 -4.50
C HIS A 10 -15.61 -0.77 -3.93
N GLY A 11 -16.48 -0.20 -4.78
CA GLY A 11 -17.63 0.60 -4.36
C GLY A 11 -17.30 2.05 -3.95
N TRP A 12 -16.06 2.50 -4.10
CA TRP A 12 -15.60 3.86 -3.74
C TRP A 12 -15.56 4.82 -4.94
N GLY A 13 -16.26 4.52 -6.03
CA GLY A 13 -16.17 5.27 -7.29
C GLY A 13 -16.52 6.76 -7.16
N ASP A 14 -17.46 7.09 -6.29
CA ASP A 14 -17.92 8.47 -6.07
C ASP A 14 -16.89 9.31 -5.30
N LEU A 15 -16.08 8.67 -4.45
CA LEU A 15 -15.02 9.32 -3.68
C LEU A 15 -13.97 9.99 -4.59
N GLN A 16 -13.75 9.47 -5.80
CA GLN A 16 -12.78 10.04 -6.73
C GLN A 16 -13.05 11.52 -7.04
N GLY A 17 -14.32 11.91 -7.15
CA GLY A 17 -14.73 13.27 -7.47
C GLY A 17 -14.32 14.24 -6.38
N GLU A 18 -14.61 13.88 -5.13
CA GLU A 18 -14.27 14.65 -3.94
C GLU A 18 -12.75 14.78 -3.77
N LEU A 19 -12.02 13.67 -3.82
CA LEU A 19 -10.56 13.66 -3.73
C LEU A 19 -9.92 14.57 -4.79
N ASN A 20 -10.44 14.58 -6.02
CA ASN A 20 -9.92 15.44 -7.09
C ASN A 20 -10.21 16.92 -6.85
N ALA A 21 -11.37 17.25 -6.29
CA ALA A 21 -11.70 18.63 -5.93
C ALA A 21 -10.78 19.11 -4.80
N MET A 22 -10.61 18.30 -3.75
CA MET A 22 -9.73 18.61 -2.61
C MET A 22 -8.26 18.77 -3.03
N SER A 23 -7.75 17.90 -3.90
CA SER A 23 -6.37 18.00 -4.41
C SER A 23 -6.13 19.32 -5.15
N LYS A 24 -7.11 19.77 -5.97
CA LYS A 24 -7.02 21.05 -6.70
C LYS A 24 -7.10 22.27 -5.77
N GLN A 25 -7.73 22.10 -4.62
CA GLN A 25 -7.84 23.13 -3.58
C GLN A 25 -6.65 23.11 -2.60
N GLY A 26 -5.71 22.17 -2.75
CA GLY A 26 -4.55 22.03 -1.86
C GLY A 26 -4.86 21.44 -0.48
N LYS A 27 -6.04 20.84 -0.30
CA LYS A 27 -6.53 20.30 0.97
C LYS A 27 -5.99 18.89 1.28
N TRP A 28 -4.69 18.71 1.21
CA TRP A 28 -4.06 17.38 1.27
C TRP A 28 -4.28 16.66 2.59
N GLN A 29 -4.27 17.38 3.71
CA GLN A 29 -4.46 16.79 5.04
C GLN A 29 -5.90 16.29 5.23
N GLU A 30 -6.90 17.16 5.00
CA GLU A 30 -8.32 16.78 5.02
C GLU A 30 -8.61 15.63 4.04
N MET A 31 -7.96 15.63 2.88
CA MET A 31 -8.14 14.56 1.89
C MET A 31 -7.64 13.20 2.39
N GLY A 32 -6.59 13.19 3.22
CA GLY A 32 -6.09 11.98 3.86
C GLY A 32 -7.08 11.37 4.86
N GLU A 33 -7.92 12.19 5.49
CA GLU A 33 -8.94 11.72 6.45
C GLU A 33 -10.07 10.94 5.77
N LEU A 34 -10.25 11.11 4.45
CA LEU A 34 -11.21 10.33 3.67
C LEU A 34 -10.68 8.94 3.25
N ILE A 35 -9.38 8.68 3.44
CA ILE A 35 -8.77 7.39 3.10
C ILE A 35 -8.86 6.48 4.32
N THR A 36 -9.71 5.47 4.25
CA THR A 36 -9.94 4.54 5.37
C THR A 36 -8.85 3.48 5.46
N ASP A 37 -8.73 2.84 6.63
CA ASP A 37 -7.87 1.67 6.82
C ASP A 37 -8.24 0.53 5.86
N GLU A 38 -9.52 0.35 5.56
CA GLU A 38 -9.98 -0.64 4.57
C GLU A 38 -9.38 -0.37 3.19
N MET A 39 -9.39 0.89 2.74
CA MET A 39 -8.78 1.28 1.47
C MET A 39 -7.27 1.03 1.48
N LEU A 40 -6.59 1.40 2.56
CA LEU A 40 -5.14 1.17 2.70
C LEU A 40 -4.79 -0.31 2.65
N ASN A 41 -5.50 -1.16 3.40
CA ASN A 41 -5.28 -2.62 3.42
C ASN A 41 -5.69 -3.30 2.09
N THR A 42 -6.58 -2.68 1.33
CA THR A 42 -6.99 -3.19 0.01
C THR A 42 -5.88 -3.04 -1.02
N PHE A 43 -5.11 -1.96 -1.00
CA PHE A 43 -4.06 -1.70 -2.01
C PHE A 43 -2.63 -1.89 -1.50
N GLY A 44 -2.42 -1.72 -0.21
CA GLY A 44 -1.11 -1.75 0.44
C GLY A 44 -0.92 -2.95 1.35
N ILE A 45 0.34 -3.13 1.75
CA ILE A 45 0.71 -4.00 2.87
C ILE A 45 0.99 -3.09 4.05
N MET A 46 0.16 -3.22 5.08
CA MET A 46 0.20 -2.38 6.28
C MET A 46 0.55 -3.26 7.47
N GLY A 47 1.45 -2.81 8.34
CA GLY A 47 1.84 -3.56 9.52
C GLY A 47 3.18 -3.10 10.10
N GLU A 48 3.56 -3.71 11.21
CA GLU A 48 4.88 -3.52 11.81
C GLU A 48 5.96 -4.14 10.94
N PRO A 49 7.23 -3.71 11.04
CA PRO A 49 8.31 -4.22 10.19
C PRO A 49 8.42 -5.75 10.12
N LYS A 50 8.13 -6.44 11.22
CA LYS A 50 8.13 -7.91 11.31
C LYS A 50 7.04 -8.59 10.46
N ASP A 51 5.97 -7.90 10.13
CA ASP A 51 4.79 -8.45 9.44
C ASP A 51 4.82 -8.17 7.94
N VAL A 52 5.64 -7.20 7.49
CA VAL A 52 5.69 -6.75 6.08
C VAL A 52 6.09 -7.89 5.13
N VAL A 53 7.20 -8.60 5.39
CA VAL A 53 7.67 -9.68 4.49
C VAL A 53 6.72 -10.88 4.49
N PRO A 54 6.22 -11.37 5.64
CA PRO A 54 5.18 -12.39 5.66
C PRO A 54 3.95 -12.03 4.83
N GLU A 55 3.44 -10.80 4.94
CA GLU A 55 2.26 -10.37 4.17
C GLU A 55 2.57 -10.20 2.67
N ILE A 56 3.78 -9.78 2.29
CA ILE A 56 4.21 -9.77 0.87
C ILE A 56 4.11 -11.18 0.30
N LYS A 57 4.69 -12.17 0.99
CA LYS A 57 4.69 -13.56 0.52
C LYS A 57 3.29 -14.14 0.46
N LYS A 58 2.48 -13.91 1.48
CA LYS A 58 1.09 -14.39 1.53
C LYS A 58 0.24 -13.82 0.40
N ARG A 59 0.44 -12.55 0.03
CA ARG A 59 -0.39 -11.87 -0.96
C ARG A 59 0.05 -12.09 -2.41
N TYR A 60 1.34 -12.30 -2.63
CA TYR A 60 1.93 -12.27 -3.98
C TYR A 60 2.85 -13.45 -4.30
N GLY A 61 3.22 -14.26 -3.31
CA GLY A 61 4.27 -15.27 -3.44
C GLY A 61 3.93 -16.46 -4.33
N ASP A 62 2.66 -16.64 -4.69
CA ASP A 62 2.18 -17.71 -5.55
C ASP A 62 2.17 -17.36 -7.05
N PHE A 63 2.35 -16.08 -7.42
CA PHE A 63 2.31 -15.65 -8.82
C PHE A 63 3.33 -14.57 -9.22
N VAL A 64 4.13 -14.04 -8.28
CA VAL A 64 5.17 -13.04 -8.59
C VAL A 64 6.55 -13.68 -8.61
N ASP A 65 7.23 -13.60 -9.76
CA ASP A 65 8.60 -14.12 -9.91
C ASP A 65 9.67 -13.19 -9.32
N ARG A 66 9.39 -11.88 -9.21
CA ARG A 66 10.36 -10.90 -8.74
C ARG A 66 9.72 -9.74 -7.99
N THR A 67 10.24 -9.47 -6.80
CA THR A 67 9.86 -8.33 -5.97
C THR A 67 11.11 -7.62 -5.43
N SER A 68 10.95 -6.37 -4.99
CA SER A 68 12.01 -5.56 -4.39
C SER A 68 11.44 -4.66 -3.32
N GLY A 69 12.14 -4.54 -2.18
CA GLY A 69 11.78 -3.63 -1.10
C GLY A 69 13.03 -2.91 -0.58
N GLY A 70 12.95 -1.58 -0.46
CA GLY A 70 14.06 -0.78 0.08
C GLY A 70 14.18 -0.85 1.61
N PHE A 71 13.08 -1.14 2.31
CA PHE A 71 12.96 -1.24 3.77
C PHE A 71 13.80 -0.19 4.54
N THR A 72 13.75 1.07 4.10
CA THR A 72 14.54 2.17 4.67
C THR A 72 14.00 2.68 6.01
N PHE A 73 12.85 2.16 6.44
CA PHE A 73 12.20 2.50 7.71
C PHE A 73 12.71 1.67 8.91
N VAL A 74 13.61 0.70 8.67
CA VAL A 74 14.34 -0.03 9.71
C VAL A 74 15.85 0.19 9.58
N ASP A 75 16.60 -0.18 10.62
CA ASP A 75 18.06 -0.20 10.61
C ASP A 75 18.64 -1.23 9.61
N GLU A 76 19.96 -1.20 9.44
CA GLU A 76 20.65 -2.04 8.46
C GLU A 76 20.54 -3.54 8.78
N GLU A 77 20.69 -3.92 10.05
CA GLU A 77 20.61 -5.32 10.47
C GLU A 77 19.23 -5.89 10.15
N LYS A 78 18.17 -5.19 10.55
CA LYS A 78 16.80 -5.61 10.28
C LYS A 78 16.47 -5.60 8.80
N ARG A 79 16.99 -4.64 8.04
CA ARG A 79 16.83 -4.59 6.58
C ARG A 79 17.42 -5.82 5.91
N ILE A 80 18.61 -6.25 6.33
CA ILE A 80 19.27 -7.44 5.79
C ILE A 80 18.43 -8.69 6.09
N GLU A 81 17.91 -8.82 7.33
CA GLU A 81 16.99 -9.91 7.69
C GLU A 81 15.75 -9.95 6.79
N MET A 82 15.08 -8.81 6.62
CA MET A 82 13.87 -8.70 5.79
C MET A 82 14.15 -9.05 4.32
N VAL A 83 15.27 -8.59 3.76
CA VAL A 83 15.67 -8.95 2.38
C VAL A 83 16.00 -10.43 2.27
N ALA A 84 16.69 -11.02 3.26
CA ALA A 84 17.00 -12.45 3.28
C ALA A 84 15.74 -13.29 3.35
N GLU A 85 14.79 -12.92 4.21
CA GLU A 85 13.50 -13.58 4.32
C GLU A 85 12.74 -13.51 2.99
N LEU A 86 12.67 -12.34 2.35
CA LEU A 86 11.95 -12.15 1.09
C LEU A 86 12.49 -13.03 -0.05
N ARG A 87 13.81 -13.29 -0.07
CA ARG A 87 14.48 -14.16 -1.06
C ARG A 87 14.26 -15.65 -0.84
N ALA A 88 13.90 -16.08 0.37
CA ALA A 88 13.76 -17.50 0.72
C ALA A 88 12.45 -18.14 0.22
N ALA A 89 11.76 -17.50 -0.73
CA ALA A 89 10.54 -17.97 -1.38
C ALA A 89 10.84 -18.40 -2.82
#